data_AF-A0A2N2LV78-F1
#
_entry.id   AF-A0A2N2LV78-F1
#
_cell.length_a   1.000
_cell.length_b   1.000
_cell.length_c   1.000
_cell.angle_alpha   90.00
_cell.angle_beta   90.00
_cell.angle_gamma   90.00
#
_symmetry.space_group_name_H-M   'P 1'
#
loop_
_entity.id
_entity.type
_entity.pdbx_description
1 polymer ?
#
loop_
_entity_poly.entity_id
_entity_poly.type
_entity_poly.pdbx_seq_one_letter_code
_entity_poly.pdbx_strand_id
1 'polypeptide(L)'
;MISYTDGTTGVLDFSIRADFSQILAVLLGLFLFGVLYNLWVEYLINRKYVEGYMSLVVAGGVGLTLIGLAILSWQLTVMAILGFTASGIPMIIGSFVRYIRMRARDQQSLLESVQLRSQKSYPHGLVFDKQSDLEEYVERCR
;
A
#
# COMPACT_ATOMS: atom_id res chain seq x y z
N MET A 1 45.82 -30.32 -17.17
CA MET A 1 44.64 -31.13 -17.53
C MET A 1 43.61 -30.87 -16.43
N ILE A 2 42.69 -29.93 -16.66
CA ILE A 2 41.76 -29.44 -15.64
C ILE A 2 40.46 -30.24 -15.80
N SER A 3 40.16 -31.06 -14.79
CA SER A 3 38.95 -31.88 -14.71
C SER A 3 37.81 -31.00 -14.21
N TYR A 4 36.84 -30.71 -15.09
CA TYR A 4 35.59 -30.07 -14.70
C TYR A 4 34.70 -31.14 -14.06
N THR A 5 34.60 -31.09 -12.75
CA THR A 5 33.68 -31.91 -11.96
C THR A 5 32.25 -31.61 -12.37
N ASP A 6 31.64 -32.59 -13.04
CA ASP A 6 30.27 -32.64 -13.53
C ASP A 6 29.29 -32.90 -12.36
N GLY A 7 29.20 -31.92 -11.44
CA GLY A 7 28.52 -32.07 -10.15
C GLY A 7 27.24 -31.24 -9.98
N THR A 8 26.71 -30.64 -11.04
CA THR A 8 25.63 -29.64 -10.96
C THR A 8 24.47 -29.84 -11.93
N THR A 9 24.29 -31.05 -12.47
CA THR A 9 23.15 -31.36 -13.36
C THR A 9 21.93 -31.93 -12.62
N GLY A 10 22.09 -32.41 -11.37
CA GLY A 10 20.99 -33.05 -10.61
C GLY A 10 19.90 -32.11 -10.06
N VAL A 11 20.07 -30.79 -10.13
CA VAL A 11 19.06 -29.81 -9.66
C VAL A 11 18.28 -29.17 -10.82
N LEU A 12 18.73 -29.41 -12.07
CA LEU A 12 18.09 -28.91 -13.29
C LEU A 12 17.48 -30.03 -14.15
N ASP A 13 17.36 -31.26 -13.63
CA ASP A 13 16.33 -32.19 -14.08
C ASP A 13 14.97 -31.78 -13.49
N PHE A 14 14.62 -30.49 -13.68
CA PHE A 14 13.22 -30.09 -13.74
C PHE A 14 12.65 -30.90 -14.89
N SER A 15 12.11 -32.07 -14.58
CA SER A 15 11.44 -32.91 -15.54
C SER A 15 10.51 -32.01 -16.35
N ILE A 16 10.88 -31.73 -17.60
CA ILE A 16 10.13 -31.00 -18.64
C ILE A 16 8.83 -31.78 -19.02
N ARG A 17 8.43 -32.73 -18.17
CA ARG A 17 7.12 -33.34 -18.02
C ARG A 17 6.31 -32.70 -16.89
N ALA A 18 6.62 -31.48 -16.45
CA ALA A 18 5.59 -30.65 -15.86
C ALA A 18 4.51 -30.55 -16.93
N ASP A 19 3.39 -31.25 -16.71
CA ASP A 19 2.37 -31.42 -17.74
C ASP A 19 2.04 -30.06 -18.29
N PHE A 20 2.20 -29.89 -19.61
CA PHE A 20 1.91 -28.61 -20.27
C PHE A 20 0.50 -28.11 -19.88
N SER A 21 -0.41 -29.06 -19.62
CA SER A 21 -1.72 -28.85 -19.03
C SER A 21 -1.69 -28.18 -17.65
N GLN A 22 -0.84 -28.62 -16.71
CA GLN A 22 -0.72 -28.02 -15.38
C GLN A 22 -0.16 -26.59 -15.47
N ILE A 23 0.89 -26.36 -16.27
CA ILE A 23 1.45 -25.03 -16.48
C ILE A 23 0.39 -24.10 -17.09
N LEU A 24 -0.33 -24.58 -18.11
CA LEU A 24 -1.40 -23.83 -18.76
C LEU A 24 -2.56 -23.53 -17.80
N ALA A 25 -2.95 -24.49 -16.95
CA ALA A 25 -3.99 -24.30 -15.94
C ALA A 25 -3.59 -23.24 -14.90
N VAL A 26 -2.34 -23.27 -14.43
CA VAL A 26 -1.81 -22.26 -13.50
C VAL A 26 -1.77 -20.88 -14.17
N LEU A 27 -1.30 -20.78 -15.41
CA LEU A 27 -1.28 -19.53 -16.20
C LEU A 27 -2.69 -18.96 -16.43
N LEU A 28 -3.65 -19.78 -16.83
CA LEU A 28 -5.04 -19.36 -17.01
C LEU A 28 -5.66 -18.93 -15.69
N GLY A 29 -5.41 -19.66 -14.61
CA GLY A 29 -5.85 -19.30 -13.27
C GLY A 29 -5.30 -17.95 -12.83
N LEU A 30 -4.00 -17.72 -12.98
CA LEU A 30 -3.32 -16.45 -12.68
C LEU A 30 -3.86 -15.31 -13.54
N PHE A 31 -4.10 -15.56 -14.83
CA PHE A 31 -4.65 -14.56 -15.75
C PHE A 31 -6.07 -14.15 -15.34
N LEU A 32 -6.96 -15.12 -15.13
CA LEU A 32 -8.35 -14.88 -14.74
C LEU A 32 -8.41 -14.18 -13.37
N PHE A 33 -7.55 -14.63 -12.44
CA PHE A 33 -7.40 -14.00 -11.15
C PHE A 33 -6.89 -12.55 -11.28
N GLY A 34 -5.92 -12.28 -12.16
CA GLY A 34 -5.40 -10.92 -12.40
C GLY A 34 -6.49 -9.96 -12.87
N VAL A 35 -7.37 -10.41 -13.78
CA VAL A 35 -8.53 -9.63 -14.23
C VAL A 35 -9.49 -9.38 -13.06
N LEU A 36 -9.85 -10.42 -12.31
CA LEU A 36 -10.76 -10.29 -11.16
C LEU A 36 -10.19 -9.40 -10.06
N TYR A 37 -8.89 -9.51 -9.81
CA TYR A 37 -8.16 -8.70 -8.86
C TYR A 37 -8.16 -7.23 -9.27
N ASN A 38 -7.91 -6.93 -10.54
CA ASN A 38 -7.96 -5.57 -11.05
C ASN A 38 -9.33 -4.93 -10.86
N LEU A 39 -10.41 -5.67 -11.18
CA LEU A 39 -11.79 -5.21 -10.95
C LEU A 39 -12.07 -4.98 -9.47
N TRP A 40 -11.59 -5.88 -8.60
CA TRP A 40 -11.75 -5.73 -7.16
C TRP A 40 -10.99 -4.51 -6.62
N VAL A 41 -9.77 -4.29 -7.10
CA VAL A 41 -8.96 -3.12 -6.75
C VAL A 41 -9.63 -1.83 -7.20
N GLU A 42 -10.12 -1.78 -8.44
CA GLU A 42 -10.85 -0.63 -8.96
C GLU A 42 -12.10 -0.33 -8.12
N TYR A 43 -12.83 -1.38 -7.71
CA TYR A 43 -13.95 -1.24 -6.79
C TYR A 43 -13.55 -0.67 -5.42
N LEU A 44 -12.43 -1.11 -4.86
CA LEU A 44 -11.90 -0.58 -3.59
C LEU A 44 -11.48 0.88 -3.73
N ILE A 45 -10.82 1.24 -4.83
CA ILE A 45 -10.40 2.61 -5.15
C ILE A 45 -11.61 3.54 -5.21
N ASN A 46 -12.69 3.12 -5.89
CA ASN A 46 -13.92 3.90 -6.00
C ASN A 46 -14.59 4.19 -4.66
N ARG A 47 -14.36 3.37 -3.63
CA ARG A 47 -14.88 3.59 -2.27
C ARG A 47 -13.94 4.43 -1.37
N LYS A 48 -12.84 4.99 -1.90
CA LYS A 48 -11.83 5.78 -1.17
C LYS A 48 -11.14 5.07 0.01
N TYR A 49 -11.28 3.75 0.14
CA TYR A 49 -10.59 2.98 1.20
C TYR A 49 -9.07 2.86 0.95
N VAL A 50 -8.59 3.18 -0.27
CA VAL A 50 -7.23 2.85 -0.72
C VAL A 50 -6.31 4.05 -0.88
N GLU A 51 -6.73 5.25 -0.48
CA GLU A 51 -5.85 6.43 -0.47
C GLU A 51 -4.70 6.22 0.53
N GLY A 52 -3.63 5.54 0.09
CA GLY A 52 -2.45 5.20 0.89
C GLY A 52 -2.04 3.72 0.87
N TYR A 53 -2.91 2.80 0.41
CA TYR A 53 -2.69 1.35 0.51
C TYR A 53 -2.35 0.66 -0.83
N MET A 54 -1.98 1.41 -1.87
CA MET A 54 -1.55 0.82 -3.16
C MET A 54 -0.42 -0.20 -3.01
N SER A 55 0.51 0.00 -2.06
CA SER A 55 1.57 -0.95 -1.77
C SER A 55 1.05 -2.28 -1.19
N LEU A 56 -0.03 -2.23 -0.40
CA LEU A 56 -0.69 -3.39 0.18
C LEU A 56 -1.45 -4.19 -0.88
N VAL A 57 -2.06 -3.49 -1.84
CA VAL A 57 -2.67 -4.09 -3.03
C VAL A 57 -1.61 -4.81 -3.88
N VAL A 58 -0.45 -4.20 -4.11
CA VAL A 58 0.62 -4.89 -4.86
C VAL A 58 1.12 -6.12 -4.10
N ALA A 59 1.32 -6.01 -2.78
CA ALA A 59 1.74 -7.15 -1.96
C ALA A 59 0.72 -8.30 -1.98
N GLY A 60 -0.57 -7.99 -1.97
CA GLY A 60 -1.64 -8.97 -2.14
C GLY A 60 -1.54 -9.73 -3.47
N GLY A 61 -1.33 -9.02 -4.58
CA GLY A 61 -1.12 -9.63 -5.89
C GLY A 61 0.11 -10.57 -5.92
N VAL A 62 1.21 -10.17 -5.29
CA VAL A 62 2.40 -11.01 -5.19
C VAL A 62 2.18 -12.25 -4.30
N GLY A 63 1.39 -12.13 -3.23
CA GLY A 63 1.01 -13.29 -2.43
C GLY A 63 0.32 -14.37 -3.27
N LEU A 64 -0.53 -13.97 -4.21
CA LEU A 64 -1.24 -14.88 -5.09
C LEU A 64 -0.35 -15.49 -6.18
N THR A 65 0.60 -14.73 -6.72
CA THR A 65 1.60 -15.31 -7.63
C THR A 65 2.48 -16.33 -6.92
N LEU A 66 2.83 -16.10 -5.65
CA LEU A 66 3.58 -17.05 -4.82
C LEU A 66 2.78 -18.32 -4.54
N ILE A 67 1.46 -18.25 -4.34
CA ILE A 67 0.60 -19.44 -4.21
C ILE A 67 0.64 -20.28 -5.49
N GLY A 68 0.53 -19.64 -6.66
CA GLY A 68 0.67 -20.33 -7.95
C GLY A 68 2.04 -20.99 -8.12
N LEU A 69 3.10 -20.31 -7.67
CA LEU A 69 4.46 -20.85 -7.67
C LEU A 69 4.63 -22.03 -6.69
N ALA A 70 3.92 -22.01 -5.55
CA ALA A 70 3.97 -23.07 -4.53
C ALA A 70 3.45 -24.40 -5.05
N ILE A 71 2.48 -24.36 -5.97
CA ILE A 71 1.92 -25.54 -6.64
C ILE A 71 2.95 -26.17 -7.60
N LEU A 72 3.83 -25.36 -8.19
CA LEU A 72 4.88 -25.83 -9.10
C LEU A 72 6.11 -26.36 -8.36
N SER A 73 6.63 -25.59 -7.41
CA SER A 73 7.79 -25.98 -6.61
C SER A 73 7.84 -25.19 -5.30
N TRP A 74 7.90 -25.92 -4.20
CA TRP A 74 8.05 -25.33 -2.87
C TRP A 74 9.38 -24.60 -2.71
N GLN A 75 10.47 -25.14 -3.27
CA GLN A 75 11.81 -24.56 -3.17
C GLN A 75 11.90 -23.18 -3.86
N LEU A 76 11.36 -23.08 -5.09
CA LEU A 76 11.31 -21.81 -5.81
C LEU A 76 10.45 -20.78 -5.06
N THR A 77 9.38 -21.23 -4.42
CA THR A 77 8.48 -20.37 -3.65
C THR A 77 9.15 -19.79 -2.42
N VAL A 78 9.89 -20.59 -1.66
CA VAL A 78 10.64 -20.09 -0.50
C VAL A 78 11.68 -19.05 -0.93
N MET A 79 12.42 -19.31 -2.01
CA MET A 79 13.40 -18.35 -2.55
C MET A 79 12.71 -17.05 -3.02
N ALA A 80 11.57 -17.16 -3.69
CA ALA A 80 10.80 -16.01 -4.15
C ALA A 80 10.23 -15.20 -2.98
N ILE A 81 9.73 -15.86 -1.92
CA ILE A 81 9.27 -15.21 -0.69
C ILE A 81 10.42 -14.44 -0.04
N LEU A 82 11.59 -15.06 0.12
CA LEU A 82 12.75 -14.40 0.74
C LEU A 82 13.20 -13.20 -0.09
N GLY A 83 13.31 -13.34 -1.41
CA GLY A 83 13.68 -12.23 -2.31
C GLY A 83 12.66 -11.10 -2.28
N PHE A 84 11.36 -11.42 -2.30
CA PHE A 84 10.28 -10.44 -2.21
C PHE A 84 10.24 -9.74 -0.85
N THR A 85 10.45 -10.48 0.24
CA THR A 85 10.48 -9.92 1.59
C THR A 85 11.66 -8.97 1.75
N ALA A 86 12.83 -9.36 1.26
CA ALA A 86 14.05 -8.56 1.33
C ALA A 86 13.94 -7.24 0.53
N SER A 87 13.31 -7.24 -0.66
CA SER A 87 13.19 -6.04 -1.49
C SER A 87 11.89 -5.24 -1.27
N GLY A 88 10.78 -5.93 -0.98
CA GLY A 88 9.44 -5.38 -0.89
C GLY A 88 9.15 -4.69 0.43
N ILE A 89 9.65 -5.21 1.56
CA ILE A 89 9.45 -4.58 2.88
C ILE A 89 9.99 -3.13 2.90
N PRO A 90 11.23 -2.86 2.47
CA PRO A 90 11.75 -1.48 2.39
C PRO A 90 10.87 -0.56 1.54
N MET A 91 10.31 -1.06 0.43
CA MET A 91 9.44 -0.28 -0.46
C MET A 91 8.09 0.06 0.20
N ILE A 92 7.47 -0.91 0.88
CA ILE A 92 6.21 -0.70 1.61
C ILE A 92 6.42 0.33 2.71
N ILE A 93 7.46 0.18 3.53
CA ILE A 93 7.80 1.12 4.60
C ILE A 93 8.08 2.51 4.02
N GLY A 94 8.87 2.60 2.95
CA GLY A 94 9.18 3.87 2.29
C GLY A 94 7.95 4.59 1.75
N SER A 95 6.97 3.84 1.23
CA SER A 95 5.68 4.39 0.79
C SER A 95 4.85 4.93 1.96
N PHE A 96 4.81 4.19 3.08
CA PHE A 96 4.07 4.58 4.28
C PHE A 96 4.63 5.84 4.93
N VAL A 97 5.97 5.94 5.04
CA VAL A 97 6.63 7.13 5.57
C VAL A 97 6.39 8.35 4.67
N ARG A 98 6.45 8.20 3.34
CA ARG A 98 6.11 9.30 2.41
C ARG A 98 4.66 9.72 2.55
N TYR A 99 3.74 8.77 2.69
CA TYR A 99 2.32 9.05 2.85
C TYR A 99 2.03 9.85 4.13
N ILE A 100 2.59 9.44 5.27
CA ILE A 100 2.43 10.17 6.54
C ILE A 100 2.98 11.61 6.42
N ARG A 101 4.15 11.78 5.82
CA ARG A 101 4.76 13.11 5.63
C ARG A 101 3.91 14.01 4.73
N MET A 102 3.31 13.46 3.69
CA MET A 102 2.43 14.20 2.79
C MET A 102 1.14 14.63 3.50
N ARG A 103 0.53 13.72 4.27
CA ARG A 103 -0.67 14.00 5.07
C ARG A 103 -0.45 15.13 6.09
N ALA A 104 0.72 15.16 6.73
CA ALA A 104 1.07 16.22 7.68
C ALA A 104 1.13 17.61 7.03
N ARG A 105 1.58 17.70 5.77
CA ARG A 105 1.62 18.96 5.01
C ARG A 105 0.22 19.41 4.60
N ASP A 106 -0.63 18.48 4.19
CA ASP A 106 -2.00 18.78 3.79
C ASP A 106 -2.83 19.29 4.99
N GLN A 107 -2.58 18.80 6.20
CA GLN A 107 -3.24 19.32 7.40
C GLN A 107 -2.82 20.77 7.74
N GLN A 108 -1.56 21.14 7.49
CA GLN A 108 -1.08 22.49 7.75
C GLN A 108 -1.73 23.51 6.82
N SER A 109 -1.84 23.21 5.52
CA SER A 109 -2.50 24.10 4.56
C SER A 109 -4.00 24.25 4.83
N LEU A 110 -4.66 23.20 5.31
CA LEU A 110 -6.05 23.28 5.75
C LEU A 110 -6.21 24.19 6.97
N LEU A 111 -5.36 24.07 7.99
CA LEU A 111 -5.39 24.94 9.18
C LEU A 111 -5.14 26.41 8.82
N GLU A 112 -4.17 26.67 7.95
CA GLU A 112 -3.89 28.02 7.44
C GLU A 112 -5.11 28.59 6.69
N SER A 113 -5.76 27.79 5.84
CA SER A 113 -6.97 28.22 5.12
C SER A 113 -8.16 28.53 6.05
N VAL A 114 -8.30 27.81 7.16
CA VAL A 114 -9.33 28.06 8.18
C VAL A 114 -9.02 29.34 8.95
N GLN A 115 -7.76 29.59 9.32
CA GLN A 115 -7.33 30.82 9.98
C GLN A 115 -7.57 32.06 9.11
N LEU A 116 -7.19 32.00 7.83
CA LEU A 116 -7.41 33.08 6.87
C LEU A 116 -8.91 33.36 6.66
N ARG A 117 -9.75 32.32 6.57
CA ARG A 117 -11.22 32.50 6.51
C ARG A 117 -11.77 33.13 7.78
N SER A 118 -11.31 32.70 8.95
CA SER A 118 -11.71 33.32 10.22
C SER A 118 -11.33 34.80 10.26
N GLN A 119 -10.13 35.15 9.81
CA GLN A 119 -9.68 36.54 9.76
C GLN A 119 -10.53 37.38 8.79
N LYS A 120 -10.87 36.84 7.61
CA LYS A 120 -11.68 37.56 6.62
C LYS A 120 -13.14 37.72 7.04
N SER A 121 -13.68 36.80 7.84
CA SER A 121 -15.04 36.90 8.38
C SER A 121 -15.19 37.96 9.49
N TYR A 122 -14.09 38.42 10.08
CA TYR A 122 -14.09 39.55 11.02
C TYR A 122 -13.19 40.68 10.48
N PRO A 123 -13.65 41.43 9.46
CA PRO A 123 -12.87 42.55 8.97
C PRO A 123 -12.78 43.63 10.04
N HIS A 124 -11.58 43.77 10.62
CA HIS A 124 -11.10 44.91 11.41
C HIS A 124 -12.02 45.43 12.55
N GLY A 125 -11.67 45.11 13.80
CA GLY A 125 -11.91 46.04 14.92
C GLY A 125 -12.59 45.51 16.16
N LEU A 126 -13.08 44.25 16.19
CA LEU A 126 -13.60 43.65 17.42
C LEU A 126 -12.68 42.52 17.86
N VAL A 127 -11.61 42.88 18.55
CA VAL A 127 -10.94 41.96 19.47
C VAL A 127 -11.99 41.65 20.54
N PHE A 128 -12.73 40.56 20.35
CA PHE A 128 -13.54 39.98 21.42
C PHE A 128 -12.54 39.48 22.46
N ASP A 129 -12.22 40.35 23.41
CA ASP A 129 -11.62 39.92 24.67
C ASP A 129 -12.68 39.08 25.36
N LYS A 130 -12.63 37.77 25.10
CA LYS A 130 -13.55 36.77 25.66
C LYS A 130 -13.70 36.89 27.17
N GLN A 131 -12.76 37.55 27.83
CA GLN A 131 -12.75 37.77 29.26
C GLN A 131 -13.71 38.89 29.70
N SER A 132 -13.83 40.00 28.94
CA SER A 132 -14.75 41.10 29.31
C SER A 132 -16.22 40.76 29.07
N ASP A 133 -16.54 40.04 27.99
CA ASP A 133 -17.93 39.68 27.68
C ASP A 133 -18.50 38.58 28.60
N LEU A 134 -17.62 37.74 29.16
CA LEU A 134 -18.02 36.73 30.15
C LEU A 134 -18.38 37.36 31.50
N GLU A 135 -17.67 38.41 31.91
CA GLU A 135 -18.01 39.13 33.14
C GLU A 135 -19.33 39.89 33.01
N GLU A 136 -19.59 40.55 31.87
CA GLU A 136 -20.87 41.25 31.65
C GLU A 136 -22.07 40.27 31.62
N TYR A 137 -21.90 39.07 31.07
CA TYR A 137 -22.95 38.04 31.09
C TYR A 137 -23.23 37.52 32.49
N VAL A 138 -22.20 37.34 33.32
CA VAL A 138 -22.35 36.89 34.71
C VAL A 138 -23.02 37.96 35.57
N GLU A 139 -22.72 39.23 35.33
CA GLU A 139 -23.36 40.35 36.05
C GLU A 139 -24.84 40.50 35.69
N ARG A 140 -25.21 40.30 34.42
CA ARG A 140 -26.60 40.43 33.95
C ARG A 140 -27.53 39.30 34.43
N CYS A 141 -26.95 38.20 34.92
CA CYS A 141 -27.69 37.07 35.49
C CYS A 141 -27.79 37.07 37.03
N ARG A 142 -27.19 38.05 37.71
CA ARG A 142 -27.29 38.24 39.17
C ARG A 142 -28.35 39.28 39.51
#